data_AF-A0A6M8EHA0-F1
#
_entry.id   AF-A0A6M8EHA0-F1
#
_cell.length_a   1.000
_cell.length_b   1.000
_cell.length_c   1.000
_cell.angle_alpha   90.00
_cell.angle_beta   90.00
_cell.angle_gamma   90.00
#
_symmetry.space_group_name_H-M   'P 1'
#
loop_
_entity.id
_entity.type
_entity.pdbx_description
1 polymer ?
#
loop_
_entity_poly.entity_id
_entity_poly.type
_entity_poly.pdbx_seq_one_letter_code
_entity_poly.pdbx_strand_id
1 'polypeptide(L)'
;MINSISSNSTIMADLAKSTSSTSSSSSLTAAQLETISSILNSYDSSNLSAIDAQSIIASFEEARIEPSSELESAMSDLGFDAKEVGDLGRSDAQSGMPPPPPSEEEVSSISSLLDSLLSTDEEDETSTSSSTSDIMDYTSRILSLNDSSKEEVMNLLDKYSSEDSTYSQSETNALLKASLSEILSDNSNYKSVSFYG
;
A
#
# COMPACT_ATOMS: atom_id res chain seq x y z
N MET A 1 23.94 56.88 13.82
CA MET A 1 23.69 56.39 12.46
C MET A 1 24.90 55.62 11.96
N ILE A 2 24.94 54.30 12.13
CA ILE A 2 25.62 53.34 11.23
C ILE A 2 25.18 51.94 11.70
N ASN A 3 24.20 51.36 11.02
CA ASN A 3 23.98 49.92 11.06
C ASN A 3 24.04 49.46 9.60
N SER A 4 25.26 49.15 9.16
CA SER A 4 25.53 48.63 7.84
C SER A 4 25.04 47.18 7.76
N ILE A 5 24.20 46.96 6.76
CA ILE A 5 23.77 45.68 6.21
C ILE A 5 24.90 45.13 5.33
N SER A 6 24.94 43.79 5.18
CA SER A 6 25.52 43.00 4.07
C SER A 6 26.46 41.91 4.62
N SER A 7 26.47 40.66 4.19
CA SER A 7 25.63 39.76 3.36
C SER A 7 26.30 38.38 3.47
N ASN A 8 25.60 37.32 3.04
CA ASN A 8 26.09 35.98 2.67
C ASN A 8 26.50 35.03 3.81
N SER A 9 25.77 33.93 4.01
CA SER A 9 25.75 32.67 3.23
C SER A 9 26.81 31.68 3.74
N THR A 10 26.37 30.43 3.91
CA THR A 10 27.21 29.22 3.97
C THR A 10 27.77 28.83 5.35
N ILE A 11 26.97 28.15 6.17
CA ILE A 11 27.44 27.04 7.02
C ILE A 11 26.34 25.98 7.17
N MET A 12 26.04 25.28 6.07
CA MET A 12 25.44 23.94 6.08
C MET A 12 26.49 22.99 5.53
N ALA A 13 27.28 22.37 6.41
CA ALA A 13 28.19 21.26 6.12
C ALA A 13 28.82 20.79 7.44
N ASP A 14 28.09 19.99 8.23
CA ASP A 14 28.63 18.87 9.05
C ASP A 14 27.51 18.28 9.94
N LEU A 15 26.66 17.41 9.39
CA LEU A 15 26.05 16.33 10.18
C LEU A 15 25.69 15.13 9.30
N ALA A 16 26.57 14.81 8.35
CA ALA A 16 26.63 13.47 7.80
C ALA A 16 27.39 12.59 8.80
N LYS A 17 26.88 11.37 9.00
CA LYS A 17 27.49 10.23 9.69
C LYS A 17 27.05 10.00 11.14
N SER A 18 25.87 9.42 11.27
CA SER A 18 25.68 8.31 12.22
C SER A 18 24.76 7.25 11.63
N THR A 19 25.20 6.66 10.52
CA THR A 19 24.75 5.33 10.09
C THR A 19 25.47 4.30 10.96
N SER A 20 24.92 4.03 12.15
CA SER A 20 25.20 2.78 12.86
C SER A 20 24.02 1.86 12.65
N SER A 21 23.88 1.38 11.41
CA SER A 21 23.22 0.10 11.16
C SER A 21 24.02 -0.92 11.96
N THR A 22 23.50 -1.30 13.12
CA THR A 22 23.93 -2.50 13.84
C THR A 22 23.51 -3.68 12.98
N SER A 23 24.33 -3.99 11.97
CA SER A 23 24.37 -5.31 11.36
C SER A 23 24.86 -6.27 12.44
N SER A 24 23.91 -6.74 13.25
CA SER A 24 24.07 -7.91 14.09
C SER A 24 24.38 -9.07 13.16
N SER A 25 25.66 -9.35 12.96
CA SER A 25 26.11 -10.62 12.41
C SER A 25 25.86 -11.69 13.48
N SER A 26 24.60 -12.03 13.70
CA SER A 26 24.18 -13.20 14.46
C SER A 26 24.41 -14.41 13.57
N SER A 27 25.64 -14.93 13.62
CA SER A 27 25.96 -16.21 12.98
C SER A 27 25.10 -17.30 13.61
N LEU A 28 24.54 -18.17 12.79
CA LEU A 28 23.67 -19.25 13.24
C LEU A 28 24.48 -20.28 14.02
N THR A 29 23.97 -20.69 15.18
CA THR A 29 24.54 -21.79 15.94
C THR A 29 24.21 -23.13 15.29
N ALA A 30 25.02 -24.17 15.55
CA ALA A 30 24.75 -25.51 15.02
C ALA A 30 23.36 -26.04 15.39
N ALA A 31 22.87 -25.72 16.60
CA ALA A 31 21.52 -26.08 17.05
C ALA A 31 20.42 -25.37 16.23
N GLN A 32 20.65 -24.12 15.82
CA GLN A 32 19.73 -23.38 14.96
C GLN A 32 19.70 -23.98 13.55
N LEU A 33 20.84 -24.35 12.97
CA LEU A 33 20.91 -25.02 11.66
C LEU A 33 20.17 -26.37 11.64
N GLU A 34 20.30 -27.15 12.71
CA GLU A 34 19.55 -28.41 12.85
C GLU A 34 18.05 -28.16 12.93
N THR A 35 17.64 -27.11 13.65
CA THR A 35 16.24 -26.69 13.76
C THR A 35 15.69 -26.24 12.41
N ILE A 36 16.44 -25.44 11.65
CA ILE A 36 16.08 -24.98 10.29
C ILE A 36 15.84 -26.18 9.37
N SER A 37 16.77 -27.13 9.37
CA SER A 37 16.67 -28.34 8.56
C SER A 37 15.44 -29.17 8.94
N SER A 38 15.16 -29.31 10.23
CA SER A 38 14.01 -30.06 10.74
C SER A 38 12.67 -29.42 10.32
N ILE A 39 12.55 -28.10 10.44
CA ILE A 39 11.35 -27.34 10.05
C ILE A 39 11.13 -27.48 8.54
N LEU A 40 12.13 -27.13 7.73
CA LEU A 40 11.99 -27.05 6.28
C LEU A 40 11.78 -28.40 5.61
N ASN A 41 12.31 -29.48 6.17
CA ASN A 41 12.10 -30.83 5.65
C ASN A 41 10.64 -31.33 5.81
N SER A 42 9.81 -30.62 6.57
CA SER A 42 8.37 -30.88 6.66
C SER A 42 7.55 -30.18 5.57
N TYR A 43 8.17 -29.29 4.78
CA TYR A 43 7.53 -28.49 3.74
C TYR A 43 8.09 -28.83 2.35
N ASP A 44 7.36 -28.46 1.31
CA ASP A 44 7.79 -28.59 -0.09
C ASP A 44 8.30 -27.24 -0.61
N SER A 45 9.58 -27.19 -1.00
CA SER A 45 10.19 -26.00 -1.57
C SER A 45 9.64 -25.62 -2.94
N SER A 46 9.04 -26.56 -3.67
CA SER A 46 8.48 -26.31 -5.00
C SER A 46 7.04 -25.82 -4.98
N ASN A 47 6.35 -25.95 -3.84
CA ASN A 47 4.93 -25.62 -3.70
C ASN A 47 4.63 -25.01 -2.33
N LEU A 48 5.20 -23.85 -2.08
CA LEU A 48 5.11 -23.15 -0.82
C LEU A 48 3.95 -22.14 -0.84
N SER A 49 2.98 -22.31 0.06
CA SER A 49 1.85 -21.37 0.17
C SER A 49 2.13 -20.26 1.19
N ALA A 50 1.39 -19.15 1.14
CA ALA A 50 1.49 -18.08 2.14
C ALA A 50 1.29 -18.57 3.58
N ILE A 51 0.39 -19.53 3.79
CA ILE A 51 0.15 -20.16 5.11
C ILE A 51 1.37 -20.96 5.60
N ASP A 52 2.07 -21.63 4.67
CA ASP A 52 3.24 -22.45 4.97
C ASP A 52 4.42 -21.52 5.31
N ALA A 53 4.60 -20.47 4.51
CA ALA A 53 5.62 -19.45 4.73
C ALA A 53 5.47 -18.77 6.10
N GLN A 54 4.25 -18.38 6.49
CA GLN A 54 3.96 -17.84 7.82
C GLN A 54 4.33 -18.83 8.93
N SER A 55 4.00 -20.11 8.75
CA SER A 55 4.33 -21.16 9.71
C SER A 55 5.84 -21.37 9.87
N ILE A 56 6.58 -21.31 8.76
CA ILE A 56 8.05 -21.40 8.75
C ILE A 56 8.65 -20.21 9.51
N ILE A 57 8.21 -18.98 9.22
CA ILE A 57 8.71 -17.77 9.91
C ILE A 57 8.38 -17.83 11.39
N ALA A 58 7.16 -18.19 11.78
CA ALA A 58 6.77 -18.31 13.18
C ALA A 58 7.65 -19.33 13.93
N SER A 59 7.96 -20.45 13.28
CA SER A 59 8.86 -21.47 13.84
C SER A 59 10.29 -20.96 14.00
N PHE A 60 10.78 -20.14 13.06
CA PHE A 60 12.08 -19.49 13.16
C PHE A 60 12.13 -18.44 14.28
N GLU A 61 11.07 -17.64 14.45
CA GLU A 61 10.96 -16.68 15.55
C GLU A 61 10.97 -17.38 16.91
N GLU A 62 10.22 -18.48 17.07
CA GLU A 62 10.20 -19.28 18.29
C GLU A 62 11.58 -19.88 18.61
N ALA A 63 12.28 -20.34 17.58
CA ALA A 63 13.66 -20.84 17.69
C ALA A 63 14.72 -19.72 17.83
N ARG A 64 14.32 -18.45 17.92
CA ARG A 64 15.22 -17.28 17.97
C ARG A 64 16.19 -17.23 16.79
N ILE A 65 15.73 -17.68 15.62
CA ILE A 65 16.48 -17.61 14.37
C ILE A 65 16.15 -16.27 13.72
N GLU A 66 17.16 -15.41 13.65
CA GLU A 66 17.01 -14.11 13.01
C GLU A 66 17.25 -14.21 11.48
N PRO A 67 16.57 -13.37 10.68
CA PRO A 67 16.84 -13.25 9.25
C PRO A 67 18.30 -12.82 9.04
N SER A 68 19.08 -13.66 8.36
CA SER A 68 20.49 -13.41 8.07
C SER A 68 20.90 -14.05 6.75
N SER A 69 22.00 -13.60 6.16
CA SER A 69 22.54 -14.24 4.93
C SER A 69 22.95 -15.70 5.14
N GLU A 70 23.22 -16.09 6.39
CA GLU A 70 23.53 -17.49 6.73
C GLU A 70 22.26 -18.36 6.73
N LEU A 71 21.14 -17.82 7.22
CA LEU A 71 19.81 -18.44 7.07
C LEU A 71 19.45 -18.61 5.60
N GLU A 72 19.68 -17.59 4.77
CA GLU A 72 19.43 -17.64 3.33
C GLU A 72 20.23 -18.76 2.65
N SER A 73 21.52 -18.90 2.96
CA SER A 73 22.34 -20.00 2.43
C SER A 73 21.81 -21.37 2.90
N ALA A 74 21.49 -21.52 4.19
CA ALA A 74 20.97 -22.77 4.73
C ALA A 74 19.61 -23.17 4.13
N MET A 75 18.75 -22.18 3.84
CA MET A 75 17.48 -22.39 3.15
C MET A 75 17.71 -22.78 1.69
N SER A 76 18.62 -22.09 1.00
CA SER A 76 18.96 -22.36 -0.40
C SER A 76 19.54 -23.77 -0.59
N ASP A 77 20.36 -24.24 0.35
CA ASP A 77 20.89 -25.61 0.36
C ASP A 77 19.78 -26.68 0.45
N LEU A 78 18.65 -26.33 1.07
CA LEU A 78 17.45 -27.17 1.17
C LEU A 78 16.46 -26.93 0.03
N GLY A 79 16.81 -26.06 -0.92
CA GLY A 79 15.99 -25.68 -2.08
C GLY A 79 14.95 -24.61 -1.82
N PHE A 80 14.91 -24.01 -0.63
CA PHE A 80 13.99 -22.93 -0.27
C PHE A 80 14.61 -21.56 -0.55
N ASP A 81 13.86 -20.68 -1.21
CA ASP A 81 14.26 -19.27 -1.32
C ASP A 81 13.80 -18.51 -0.07
N ALA A 82 14.76 -18.09 0.77
CA ALA A 82 14.48 -17.36 2.00
C ALA A 82 13.75 -16.03 1.74
N LYS A 83 13.99 -15.41 0.59
CA LYS A 83 13.31 -14.19 0.18
C LYS A 83 11.87 -14.47 -0.18
N GLU A 84 11.61 -15.52 -0.96
CA GLU A 84 10.25 -15.95 -1.30
C GLU A 84 9.44 -16.33 -0.06
N VAL A 85 10.03 -17.10 0.86
CA VAL A 85 9.40 -17.44 2.15
C VAL A 85 9.12 -16.17 2.97
N GLY A 86 10.08 -15.24 3.01
CA GLY A 86 9.90 -13.95 3.67
C GLY A 86 8.77 -13.11 3.06
N ASP A 87 8.69 -13.06 1.74
CA ASP A 87 7.68 -12.27 1.01
C ASP A 87 6.29 -12.89 1.16
N LEU A 88 6.17 -14.21 1.03
CA LEU A 88 4.91 -14.95 1.23
C LEU A 88 4.43 -14.90 2.68
N GLY A 89 5.36 -14.99 3.64
CA GLY A 89 5.05 -15.02 5.07
C GLY A 89 4.80 -13.64 5.68
N ARG A 90 5.18 -12.56 4.99
CA ARG A 90 4.95 -11.17 5.41
C ARG A 90 3.80 -10.51 4.65
N SER A 91 2.84 -11.28 4.15
CA SER A 91 1.67 -10.80 3.42
C SER A 91 0.88 -9.67 4.10
N ASP A 92 1.09 -9.42 5.41
CA ASP A 92 0.50 -8.30 6.16
C ASP A 92 1.51 -7.27 6.70
N ALA A 93 2.81 -7.51 6.61
CA ALA A 93 3.82 -6.58 7.10
C ALA A 93 4.45 -5.86 5.90
N GLN A 94 3.83 -4.73 5.56
CA GLN A 94 4.45 -3.55 4.95
C GLN A 94 5.98 -3.56 5.16
N SER A 95 6.70 -4.15 4.21
CA SER A 95 8.12 -3.84 4.05
C SER A 95 8.17 -2.34 3.81
N GLY A 96 9.08 -1.65 4.50
CA GLY A 96 9.33 -0.21 4.40
C GLY A 96 9.81 0.26 3.02
N MET A 97 9.22 -0.25 1.95
CA MET A 97 9.12 0.46 0.71
C MET A 97 8.28 1.73 0.95
N PRO A 98 8.65 2.88 0.37
CA PRO A 98 7.72 3.99 0.23
C PRO A 98 6.42 3.41 -0.36
N PRO A 99 5.24 3.90 0.08
CA PRO A 99 3.97 3.37 -0.39
C PRO A 99 4.05 3.27 -1.91
N PRO A 100 3.78 2.07 -2.48
CA PRO A 100 3.73 1.94 -3.93
C PRO A 100 2.84 3.06 -4.44
N PRO A 101 3.25 3.77 -5.52
CA PRO A 101 2.35 4.70 -6.15
C PRO A 101 1.02 3.95 -6.37
N PRO A 102 -0.12 4.61 -6.11
CA PRO A 102 -1.42 3.99 -6.34
C PRO A 102 -1.40 3.35 -7.72
N SER A 103 -1.78 2.08 -7.82
CA SER A 103 -1.69 1.32 -9.07
C SER A 103 -2.40 2.13 -10.15
N GLU A 104 -1.71 2.46 -11.24
CA GLU A 104 -2.28 3.27 -12.33
C GLU A 104 -3.56 2.62 -12.90
N GLU A 105 -3.68 1.30 -12.76
CA GLU A 105 -4.88 0.53 -13.11
C GLU A 105 -6.08 0.88 -12.22
N GLU A 106 -5.87 1.08 -10.92
CA GLU A 106 -6.93 1.43 -9.97
C GLU A 106 -7.42 2.87 -10.20
N VAL A 107 -6.50 3.79 -10.46
CA VAL A 107 -6.88 5.20 -10.73
C VAL A 107 -7.66 5.31 -12.04
N SER A 108 -7.25 4.56 -13.08
CA SER A 108 -7.94 4.54 -14.36
C SER A 108 -9.32 3.89 -14.25
N SER A 109 -9.45 2.82 -13.47
CA SER A 109 -10.73 2.11 -13.29
C SER A 109 -11.75 2.98 -12.56
N ILE A 110 -11.36 3.61 -11.45
CA ILE A 110 -12.23 4.52 -10.68
C ILE A 110 -12.61 5.72 -11.55
N SER A 111 -11.63 6.34 -12.21
CA SER A 111 -11.86 7.51 -13.07
C SER A 111 -12.81 7.18 -14.22
N SER A 112 -12.64 6.06 -14.92
CA SER A 112 -13.49 5.68 -16.05
C SER A 112 -14.91 5.35 -15.61
N LEU A 113 -15.07 4.74 -14.43
CA LEU A 113 -16.39 4.36 -13.91
C LEU A 113 -17.14 5.59 -13.38
N LEU A 114 -16.45 6.52 -12.71
CA LEU A 114 -17.01 7.84 -12.39
C LEU A 114 -17.35 8.62 -13.65
N ASP A 115 -16.49 8.62 -14.65
CA ASP A 115 -16.74 9.33 -15.92
C ASP A 115 -17.98 8.79 -16.62
N SER A 116 -18.15 7.46 -16.69
CA SER A 116 -19.34 6.85 -17.28
C SER A 116 -20.62 7.16 -16.51
N LEU A 117 -20.56 7.28 -15.18
CA LEU A 117 -21.72 7.54 -14.32
C LEU A 117 -22.05 9.02 -14.20
N LEU A 118 -21.03 9.87 -14.25
CA LEU A 118 -21.14 11.31 -14.09
C LEU A 118 -21.27 12.05 -15.43
N SER A 119 -21.02 11.36 -16.55
CA SER A 119 -21.30 11.86 -17.89
C SER A 119 -22.79 12.08 -18.07
N THR A 120 -23.21 13.33 -17.92
CA THR A 120 -24.51 13.81 -18.33
C THR A 120 -24.46 14.07 -19.83
N ASP A 121 -25.31 13.38 -20.60
CA ASP A 121 -25.58 13.56 -22.03
C ASP A 121 -26.24 14.94 -22.32
N GLU A 122 -25.67 16.04 -21.84
CA GLU A 122 -26.11 17.39 -22.21
C GLU A 122 -25.11 17.96 -23.22
N GLU A 123 -25.57 18.07 -24.48
CA GLU A 123 -24.88 18.54 -25.68
C GLU A 123 -24.45 20.03 -25.63
N ASP A 124 -23.98 20.52 -24.48
CA ASP A 124 -23.47 21.87 -24.31
C ASP A 124 -21.94 21.86 -24.19
N GLU A 125 -21.29 22.15 -25.33
CA GLU A 125 -19.85 22.26 -25.63
C GLU A 125 -19.07 23.30 -24.79
N THR A 126 -19.49 23.57 -23.55
CA THR A 126 -18.83 24.54 -22.65
C THR A 126 -18.63 24.05 -21.21
N SER A 127 -19.09 22.84 -20.84
CA SER A 127 -19.03 22.30 -19.46
C SER A 127 -18.10 21.09 -19.26
N THR A 128 -17.52 20.53 -20.34
CA THR A 128 -16.67 19.32 -20.31
C THR A 128 -15.44 19.42 -19.40
N SER A 129 -14.97 20.64 -19.09
CA SER A 129 -13.77 20.86 -18.29
C SER A 129 -14.01 20.81 -16.77
N SER A 130 -15.27 20.91 -16.32
CA SER A 130 -15.62 20.88 -14.88
C SER A 130 -15.80 19.44 -14.39
N SER A 131 -16.45 18.60 -15.19
CA SER A 131 -16.71 17.19 -14.84
C SER A 131 -15.42 16.38 -14.69
N THR A 132 -14.42 16.63 -15.55
CA THR A 132 -13.12 15.94 -15.48
C THR A 132 -12.30 16.34 -14.24
N SER A 133 -12.40 17.60 -13.78
CA SER A 133 -11.79 18.05 -12.52
C SER A 133 -12.47 17.40 -11.32
N ASP A 134 -13.80 17.37 -11.30
CA ASP A 134 -14.57 16.73 -10.23
C ASP A 134 -14.24 15.23 -10.15
N ILE A 135 -14.22 14.54 -11.31
CA ILE A 135 -13.85 13.12 -11.39
C ILE A 135 -12.45 12.90 -10.83
N MET A 136 -11.47 13.73 -11.21
CA MET A 136 -10.08 13.59 -10.75
C MET A 136 -9.95 13.86 -9.25
N ASP A 137 -10.67 14.85 -8.72
CA ASP A 137 -10.72 15.14 -7.29
C ASP A 137 -11.34 13.98 -6.51
N TYR A 138 -12.48 13.45 -6.96
CA TYR A 138 -13.10 12.28 -6.34
C TYR A 138 -12.19 11.06 -6.40
N THR A 139 -11.57 10.78 -7.55
CA THR A 139 -10.66 9.66 -7.74
C THR A 139 -9.49 9.74 -6.75
N SER A 140 -8.85 10.91 -6.65
CA SER A 140 -7.73 11.16 -5.72
C SER A 140 -8.14 10.96 -4.26
N ARG A 141 -9.35 11.40 -3.93
CA ARG A 141 -9.88 11.34 -2.57
C ARG A 141 -10.27 9.92 -2.17
N ILE A 142 -10.87 9.16 -3.09
CA ILE A 142 -11.18 7.74 -2.94
C ILE A 142 -9.90 6.92 -2.75
N LEU A 143 -8.83 7.23 -3.48
CA LEU A 143 -7.53 6.54 -3.32
C LEU A 143 -6.90 6.76 -1.95
N SER A 144 -7.18 7.89 -1.30
CA SER A 144 -6.68 8.18 0.05
C SER A 144 -7.54 7.60 1.19
N LEU A 145 -8.69 7.00 0.86
CA LEU A 145 -9.53 6.29 1.82
C LEU A 145 -8.84 5.03 2.36
N ASN A 146 -9.25 4.61 3.56
CA ASN A 146 -8.93 3.30 4.09
C ASN A 146 -9.59 2.20 3.24
N ASP A 147 -9.12 0.96 3.38
CA ASP A 147 -9.55 -0.13 2.49
C ASP A 147 -11.04 -0.44 2.63
N SER A 148 -11.61 -0.34 3.84
CA SER A 148 -13.05 -0.54 4.08
C SER A 148 -13.91 0.53 3.39
N SER A 149 -13.56 1.80 3.53
CA SER A 149 -14.31 2.92 2.94
C SER A 149 -14.13 2.95 1.42
N LYS A 150 -12.97 2.54 0.90
CA LYS A 150 -12.73 2.36 -0.53
C LYS A 150 -13.63 1.27 -1.11
N GLU A 151 -13.74 0.13 -0.43
CA GLU A 151 -14.62 -0.97 -0.84
C GLU A 151 -16.10 -0.55 -0.85
N GLU A 152 -16.52 0.26 0.12
CA GLU A 152 -17.88 0.82 0.15
C GLU A 152 -18.17 1.72 -1.06
N VAL A 153 -17.20 2.59 -1.42
CA VAL A 153 -17.31 3.42 -2.62
C VAL A 153 -17.37 2.58 -3.91
N MET A 154 -16.52 1.55 -4.04
CA MET A 154 -16.52 0.69 -5.21
C MET A 154 -17.85 -0.06 -5.38
N ASN A 155 -18.37 -0.64 -4.29
CA ASN A 155 -19.69 -1.29 -4.31
C ASN A 155 -20.81 -0.32 -4.69
N LEU A 156 -20.75 0.92 -4.21
CA LEU A 156 -21.72 1.94 -4.56
C LEU A 156 -21.68 2.26 -6.06
N LEU A 157 -20.47 2.41 -6.58
CA LEU A 157 -20.21 2.76 -7.96
C LEU A 157 -20.65 1.63 -8.92
N ASP A 158 -20.35 0.37 -8.59
CA ASP A 158 -20.85 -0.80 -9.31
C ASP A 158 -22.37 -0.93 -9.27
N LYS A 159 -22.96 -0.65 -8.10
CA LYS A 159 -24.42 -0.72 -7.92
C LYS A 159 -25.15 0.27 -8.85
N TYR A 160 -24.61 1.47 -9.03
CA TYR A 160 -25.19 2.47 -9.92
C TYR A 160 -24.75 2.31 -11.38
N SER A 161 -23.61 1.66 -11.64
CA SER A 161 -23.15 1.30 -12.99
C SER A 161 -23.94 0.15 -13.61
N SER A 162 -24.57 -0.68 -12.79
CA SER A 162 -25.38 -1.79 -13.27
C SER A 162 -26.71 -1.27 -13.85
N GLU A 163 -27.08 -1.72 -15.06
CA GLU A 163 -28.29 -1.32 -15.81
C GLU A 163 -29.64 -1.60 -15.11
N ASP A 164 -29.63 -2.15 -13.88
CA ASP A 164 -30.81 -2.50 -13.08
C ASP A 164 -31.33 -1.33 -12.21
N SER A 165 -30.78 -0.12 -12.39
CA SER A 165 -31.20 1.03 -11.58
C SER A 165 -32.59 1.54 -12.01
N THR A 166 -33.53 1.57 -11.06
CA THR A 166 -34.90 2.06 -11.27
C THR A 166 -35.00 3.59 -11.38
N TYR A 167 -33.87 4.30 -11.30
CA TYR A 167 -33.77 5.76 -11.24
C TYR A 167 -33.27 6.33 -12.56
N SER A 168 -33.67 7.56 -12.88
CA SER A 168 -33.11 8.25 -14.05
C SER A 168 -31.60 8.50 -13.85
N GLN A 169 -30.86 8.63 -14.95
CA GLN A 169 -29.41 8.90 -14.90
C GLN A 169 -29.08 10.17 -14.09
N SER A 170 -29.94 11.18 -14.14
CA SER A 170 -29.83 12.40 -13.33
C SER A 170 -30.02 12.15 -11.83
N GLU A 171 -31.01 11.34 -11.45
CA GLU A 171 -31.23 10.98 -10.05
C GLU A 171 -30.11 10.10 -9.50
N THR A 172 -29.63 9.16 -10.31
CA THR A 172 -28.47 8.30 -9.99
C THR A 172 -27.22 9.14 -9.76
N ASN A 173 -26.94 10.10 -10.64
CA ASN A 173 -25.83 11.04 -10.50
C ASN A 173 -25.92 11.85 -9.20
N ALA A 174 -27.11 12.40 -8.90
CA ALA A 174 -27.34 13.18 -7.69
C ALA A 174 -27.17 12.35 -6.41
N LEU A 175 -27.70 11.12 -6.38
CA LEU A 175 -27.54 10.19 -5.27
C LEU A 175 -26.08 9.76 -5.11
N LEU A 176 -25.43 9.39 -6.21
CA LEU A 176 -24.01 9.01 -6.22
C LEU A 176 -23.16 10.14 -5.66
N LYS A 177 -23.34 11.37 -6.15
CA LYS A 177 -22.59 12.55 -5.68
C LYS A 177 -22.82 12.83 -4.20
N ALA A 178 -24.06 12.70 -3.72
CA ALA A 178 -24.39 12.88 -2.30
C ALA A 178 -23.67 11.84 -1.43
N SER A 179 -23.77 10.56 -1.79
CA SER A 179 -23.14 9.46 -1.05
C SER A 179 -21.60 9.53 -1.11
N LEU A 180 -21.01 9.82 -2.27
CA LEU A 180 -19.56 10.02 -2.39
C LEU A 180 -19.10 11.17 -1.51
N SER A 181 -19.81 12.31 -1.54
CA SER A 181 -19.46 13.47 -0.73
C SER A 181 -19.55 13.17 0.76
N GLU A 182 -20.50 12.36 1.20
CA GLU A 182 -20.65 11.97 2.61
C GLU A 182 -19.46 11.11 3.07
N ILE A 183 -19.16 10.03 2.35
CA ILE A 183 -18.04 9.12 2.67
C ILE A 183 -16.71 9.89 2.66
N LEU A 184 -16.50 10.75 1.67
CA LEU A 184 -15.28 11.52 1.50
C LEU A 184 -15.19 12.72 2.45
N SER A 185 -16.26 13.16 3.08
CA SER A 185 -16.20 14.25 4.07
C SER A 185 -15.72 13.78 5.43
N ASP A 186 -15.86 12.48 5.73
CA ASP A 186 -15.46 11.93 7.02
C ASP A 186 -13.94 11.66 7.05
N ASN A 187 -13.22 12.41 7.87
CA ASN A 187 -11.77 12.26 8.02
C ASN A 187 -11.36 10.91 8.64
N SER A 188 -12.26 10.21 9.33
CA SER A 188 -12.00 8.88 9.88
C SER A 188 -11.94 7.79 8.80
N ASN A 189 -12.54 8.06 7.63
CA ASN A 189 -12.52 7.15 6.48
C ASN A 189 -11.19 7.17 5.71
N TYR A 190 -10.26 8.04 6.06
CA TYR A 190 -8.96 8.17 5.39
C TYR A 190 -7.89 7.31 6.07
N LYS A 191 -6.90 6.86 5.28
CA LYS A 191 -5.72 6.19 5.85
C LYS A 191 -5.00 7.17 6.79
N SER A 192 -4.88 6.80 8.07
CA SER A 192 -4.19 7.61 9.06
C SER A 192 -2.69 7.66 8.76
N VAL A 193 -2.24 8.76 8.17
CA VAL A 193 -0.82 9.05 8.01
C VAL A 193 -0.26 9.55 9.35
N SER A 194 0.27 8.62 10.14
CA SER A 194 1.05 8.92 11.35
C SER A 194 2.34 9.62 10.94
N PHE A 195 2.36 10.96 10.91
CA PHE A 195 3.58 11.73 10.58
C PHE A 195 4.62 11.79 11.71
N TYR A 196 4.53 10.94 12.73
CA TYR A 196 5.54 10.78 13.76
C TYR A 196 5.64 9.31 14.16
N GLY A 197 6.73 8.67 13.74
CA GLY A 197 7.24 7.38 14.17
C GLY A 197 8.76 7.42 14.16
#